data_AF-A0A0C2WT22-F1
#
_entry.id   AF-A0A0C2WT22-F1
#
_cell.length_a   1.000
_cell.length_b   1.000
_cell.length_c   1.000
_cell.angle_alpha   90.00
_cell.angle_beta   90.00
_cell.angle_gamma   90.00
#
_symmetry.space_group_name_H-M   'P 1'
#
loop_
_entity.id
_entity.type
_entity.pdbx_description
1 polymer ?
#
loop_
_entity_poly.entity_id
_entity_poly.type
_entity_poly.pdbx_seq_one_letter_code
_entity_poly.pdbx_strand_id
1 'polypeptide(L)'
;MWPEPLPNTFPSNGQTIFLKILIDKFESDLQAEYDIINDARQRISALKEGIAIRRAWIAPIRKLPVEILSEIFVHCRTVSWLAPVKISEVCRLWRQVVLSTPRAWTSIHF
;
A
#
# COMPACT_ATOMS: atom_id res chain seq x y z
N MET A 1 35.43 28.64 8.58
CA MET A 1 34.31 28.86 7.63
C MET A 1 34.94 29.29 6.32
N TRP A 2 35.06 28.41 5.33
CA TRP A 2 35.57 28.79 4.01
C TRP A 2 34.49 29.60 3.29
N PRO A 3 34.83 30.72 2.62
CA PRO A 3 33.87 31.44 1.81
C PRO A 3 33.43 30.53 0.66
N GLU A 4 32.15 30.59 0.29
CA GLU A 4 31.64 29.84 -0.87
C GLU A 4 32.49 30.17 -2.10
N PRO A 5 32.88 29.15 -2.90
CA PRO A 5 33.77 29.37 -4.03
C PRO A 5 33.16 30.35 -5.03
N LEU A 6 33.89 31.42 -5.35
CA LEU A 6 33.48 32.40 -6.35
C LEU A 6 33.37 31.73 -7.74
N PRO A 7 32.46 32.18 -8.62
CA PRO A 7 32.09 31.45 -9.85
C PRO A 7 33.22 31.08 -10.82
N ASN A 8 34.38 31.75 -10.74
CA ASN A 8 35.50 31.62 -11.69
C ASN A 8 36.84 31.21 -11.06
N THR A 9 36.87 30.71 -9.82
CA THR A 9 38.12 30.27 -9.16
C THR A 9 38.32 28.77 -9.29
N PHE A 10 39.42 28.34 -9.92
CA PHE A 10 39.81 26.93 -9.96
C PHE A 10 40.49 26.54 -8.64
N PRO A 11 40.05 25.45 -7.99
CA PRO A 11 40.68 24.97 -6.77
C PRO A 11 42.10 24.45 -7.05
N SER A 12 43.02 24.69 -6.12
CA SER A 12 44.34 24.05 -6.16
C SER A 12 44.21 22.53 -5.98
N ASN A 13 45.20 21.74 -6.41
CA ASN A 13 45.17 20.28 -6.26
C ASN A 13 44.89 19.82 -4.83
N GLY A 14 45.42 20.52 -3.82
CA GLY A 14 45.14 20.24 -2.40
C GLY A 14 43.69 20.55 -1.99
N GLN A 15 43.10 21.63 -2.53
CA GLN A 15 41.69 21.96 -2.32
C GLN A 15 40.78 20.95 -3.01
N THR A 16 41.11 20.48 -4.22
CA THR A 16 40.35 19.45 -4.93
C THR A 16 40.32 18.14 -4.15
N ILE A 17 41.45 17.69 -3.59
CA ILE A 17 41.53 16.48 -2.78
C ILE A 17 40.65 16.63 -1.53
N PHE A 18 40.75 17.75 -0.82
CA PHE A 18 39.94 18.02 0.35
C PHE A 18 38.43 18.04 0.05
N LEU A 19 38.02 18.72 -1.02
CA LEU A 19 36.61 18.79 -1.42
C LEU A 19 36.04 17.41 -1.77
N LYS A 20 36.82 16.54 -2.43
CA LYS A 20 36.41 15.16 -2.70
C LYS A 20 36.17 14.38 -1.41
N ILE A 21 37.11 14.43 -0.47
CA ILE A 21 36.97 13.77 0.83
C ILE A 21 35.73 14.27 1.57
N LEU A 22 35.46 15.58 1.51
CA LEU A 22 34.28 16.18 2.14
C LEU A 22 32.98 15.72 1.48
N ILE A 23 32.93 15.66 0.15
CA ILE A 23 31.78 15.16 -0.61
C ILE A 23 31.56 13.68 -0.28
N ASP A 24 32.60 12.85 -0.34
CA ASP A 24 32.52 11.41 0.00
C ASP A 24 31.97 11.23 1.42
N LYS A 25 32.39 12.09 2.35
CA LYS A 25 31.88 12.07 3.73
C LYS A 25 30.39 12.43 3.78
N PHE A 26 29.95 13.48 3.10
CA PHE A 26 28.54 13.85 3.03
C PHE A 26 27.68 12.80 2.32
N GLU A 27 28.18 12.18 1.24
CA GLU A 27 27.48 11.09 0.57
C GLU A 27 27.32 9.87 1.49
N SER A 28 28.38 9.53 2.25
CA SER A 28 28.31 8.46 3.24
C SER A 28 27.30 8.76 4.35
N ASP A 29 27.27 10.00 4.86
CA ASP A 29 26.34 10.39 5.92
C ASP A 29 24.89 10.40 5.38
N LEU A 30 24.68 10.89 4.15
CA LEU A 30 23.39 10.87 3.48
C LEU A 30 22.88 9.43 3.26
N GLN A 31 23.77 8.52 2.87
CA GLN A 31 23.42 7.11 2.70
C GLN A 31 22.98 6.47 4.02
N ALA A 32 23.69 6.75 5.11
CA ALA A 32 23.32 6.24 6.43
C ALA A 32 21.92 6.71 6.86
N GLU A 33 21.57 7.98 6.62
CA GLU A 33 20.22 8.50 6.89
C GLU A 33 19.15 7.83 6.02
N TYR A 34 19.44 7.59 4.73
CA TYR A 34 18.53 6.85 3.84
C TYR A 34 18.28 5.42 4.33
N ASP A 35 19.32 4.74 4.82
CA ASP A 35 19.20 3.37 5.33
C ASP A 35 18.27 3.32 6.56
N ILE A 36 18.38 4.30 7.47
CA ILE A 36 17.49 4.44 8.63
C ILE A 36 16.03 4.63 8.18
N ILE A 37 15.79 5.51 7.20
CA ILE A 37 14.45 5.76 6.67
C ILE A 37 13.87 4.50 6.01
N ASN A 38 14.69 3.77 5.26
CA ASN A 38 14.26 2.54 4.58
C ASN A 38 13.90 1.44 5.58
N ASP A 39 14.71 1.25 6.62
CA ASP A 39 14.40 0.31 7.69
C ASP A 39 13.10 0.70 8.44
N ALA A 40 12.93 1.99 8.76
CA ALA A 40 11.68 2.48 9.35
C ALA A 40 10.47 2.22 8.45
N ARG A 41 10.59 2.42 7.13
CA ARG A 41 9.54 2.12 6.15
C ARG A 41 9.19 0.64 6.11
N GLN A 42 10.17 -0.25 6.16
CA GLN A 42 9.95 -1.69 6.21
C GLN A 42 9.19 -2.08 7.48
N ARG A 43 9.60 -1.57 8.64
CA ARG A 43 8.90 -1.78 9.92
C ARG A 43 7.45 -1.29 9.87
N ILE A 44 7.20 -0.09 9.32
CA ILE A 44 5.84 0.43 9.12
C ILE A 44 5.02 -0.49 8.21
N SER A 45 5.60 -0.99 7.11
CA SER A 45 4.91 -1.91 6.20
C SER A 45 4.50 -3.20 6.90
N ALA A 46 5.42 -3.82 7.66
CA ALA A 46 5.14 -5.03 8.42
C ALA A 46 4.04 -4.83 9.47
N LEU A 47 4.05 -3.69 10.17
CA LEU A 47 3.00 -3.36 11.13
C LEU A 47 1.63 -3.16 10.44
N LYS A 48 1.60 -2.46 9.30
CA LYS A 48 0.38 -2.28 8.51
C LYS A 48 -0.20 -3.61 8.07
N GLU A 49 0.64 -4.52 7.57
CA GLU A 49 0.22 -5.86 7.18
C GLU A 49 -0.33 -6.66 8.38
N GLY A 50 0.36 -6.64 9.52
CA GLY A 50 -0.11 -7.28 10.75
C GLY A 50 -1.47 -6.74 11.23
N ILE A 51 -1.70 -5.43 11.13
CA ILE A 51 -2.99 -4.82 11.43
C ILE A 51 -4.06 -5.27 10.44
N ALA A 52 -3.76 -5.28 9.14
CA ALA A 52 -4.70 -5.69 8.10
C ALA A 52 -5.17 -7.14 8.27
N ILE A 53 -4.23 -8.05 8.55
CA ILE A 53 -4.54 -9.47 8.81
C ILE A 53 -5.49 -9.61 10.02
N ARG A 54 -5.21 -8.92 11.12
CA ARG A 54 -6.04 -9.00 12.34
C ARG A 54 -7.41 -8.37 12.13
N ARG A 55 -7.50 -7.23 11.44
CA ARG A 55 -8.77 -6.60 11.04
C ARG A 55 -9.60 -7.54 10.18
N ALA A 56 -8.98 -8.18 9.19
CA ALA A 56 -9.64 -9.18 8.36
C ALA A 56 -10.09 -10.39 9.18
N TRP A 57 -9.31 -10.84 10.17
CA TRP A 57 -9.66 -11.95 11.06
C TRP A 57 -10.91 -11.67 11.90
N ILE A 58 -11.01 -10.47 12.48
CA ILE A 58 -12.15 -10.09 13.33
C ILE A 58 -13.32 -9.47 12.55
N ALA A 59 -13.19 -9.34 11.21
CA ALA A 59 -14.20 -8.72 10.37
C ALA A 59 -15.56 -9.42 10.55
N PRO A 60 -16.65 -8.68 10.85
CA PRO A 60 -17.97 -9.27 11.12
C PRO A 60 -18.44 -10.21 10.01
N ILE A 61 -18.12 -9.90 8.76
CA ILE A 61 -18.51 -10.67 7.58
C ILE A 61 -17.98 -12.10 7.55
N ARG A 62 -16.91 -12.42 8.30
CA ARG A 62 -16.42 -13.79 8.45
C ARG A 62 -17.23 -14.64 9.43
N LYS A 63 -18.05 -14.01 10.26
CA LYS A 63 -18.91 -14.68 11.25
C LYS A 63 -20.36 -14.78 10.80
N LEU A 64 -20.70 -14.18 9.66
CA LEU A 64 -22.06 -14.20 9.14
C LEU A 64 -22.38 -15.58 8.56
N PRO A 65 -23.56 -16.14 8.87
CA PRO A 65 -24.12 -17.25 8.12
C PRO A 65 -24.26 -16.91 6.64
N VAL A 66 -24.20 -17.93 5.78
CA VAL A 66 -24.27 -17.75 4.33
C VAL A 66 -25.61 -17.14 3.88
N GLU A 67 -26.68 -17.35 4.64
CA GLU A 67 -28.02 -16.81 4.42
C GLU A 67 -28.03 -15.29 4.58
N ILE A 68 -27.40 -14.79 5.65
CA ILE A 68 -27.29 -13.35 5.91
C ILE A 68 -26.39 -12.71 4.85
N LEU A 69 -25.29 -13.38 4.49
CA LEU A 69 -24.41 -12.92 3.42
C LEU A 69 -25.15 -12.85 2.06
N SER A 70 -26.01 -13.82 1.78
CA SER A 70 -26.84 -13.87 0.57
C SER A 70 -27.82 -12.70 0.52
N GLU A 71 -28.55 -12.40 1.61
CA GLU A 71 -29.45 -11.24 1.65
C GLU A 71 -28.69 -9.92 1.47
N ILE A 72 -27.51 -9.77 2.10
CA ILE A 72 -26.66 -8.59 1.87
C ILE A 72 -26.35 -8.43 0.38
N PHE A 73 -25.94 -9.51 -0.30
CA PHE A 73 -25.64 -9.47 -1.74
C PHE A 73 -26.86 -9.15 -2.60
N VAL A 74 -28.05 -9.64 -2.23
CA VAL A 74 -29.31 -9.26 -2.87
C VAL A 74 -29.55 -7.76 -2.73
N HIS A 75 -29.29 -7.18 -1.56
CA HIS A 75 -29.42 -5.73 -1.37
C HIS A 75 -28.37 -4.95 -2.17
N CYS A 76 -27.14 -5.44 -2.31
CA CYS A 76 -26.10 -4.75 -3.08
C CYS A 76 -26.49 -4.51 -4.55
N ARG A 77 -27.39 -5.32 -5.13
CA ARG A 77 -27.89 -5.12 -6.50
C ARG A 77 -28.58 -3.76 -6.70
N THR A 78 -29.15 -3.18 -5.64
CA THR A 78 -29.81 -1.86 -5.72
C THR A 78 -28.81 -0.72 -5.82
N VAL A 79 -27.58 -0.94 -5.36
CA VAL A 79 -26.48 0.02 -5.44
C VAL A 79 -25.85 0.00 -6.84
N SER A 80 -25.70 -1.20 -7.42
CA SER A 80 -25.17 -1.37 -8.77
C SER A 80 -25.61 -2.70 -9.35
N TRP A 81 -26.02 -2.70 -10.63
CA TRP A 81 -26.31 -3.92 -11.38
C TRP A 81 -25.06 -4.80 -11.58
N LEU A 82 -23.86 -4.24 -11.49
CA LEU A 82 -22.58 -4.96 -11.51
C LEU A 82 -22.18 -5.52 -10.14
N ALA A 83 -22.93 -5.25 -9.08
CA ALA A 83 -22.59 -5.68 -7.73
C ALA A 83 -22.36 -7.21 -7.64
N PRO A 84 -23.20 -8.09 -8.23
CA PRO A 84 -22.96 -9.53 -8.17
C PRO A 84 -21.61 -9.95 -8.79
N VAL A 85 -21.23 -9.30 -9.89
CA VAL A 85 -19.94 -9.52 -10.56
C VAL A 85 -18.79 -9.08 -9.64
N LYS A 86 -18.85 -7.87 -9.09
CA LYS A 86 -17.82 -7.35 -8.18
C LYS A 86 -17.69 -8.14 -6.89
N ILE A 87 -18.80 -8.56 -6.31
CA ILE A 87 -18.83 -9.43 -5.12
C ILE A 87 -18.13 -10.77 -5.42
N SER A 88 -18.33 -11.32 -6.61
CA SER A 88 -17.69 -12.58 -7.00
C SER A 88 -16.16 -12.49 -7.08
N GLU A 89 -15.59 -11.29 -7.30
CA GLU A 89 -14.14 -11.07 -7.39
C GLU A 89 -13.45 -11.01 -6.02
N VAL A 90 -14.20 -10.85 -4.92
CA VAL A 90 -13.63 -10.64 -3.58
C VAL A 90 -12.89 -11.88 -3.06
N CYS A 91 -13.55 -13.04 -3.01
CA CYS A 91 -12.93 -14.31 -2.62
C CYS A 91 -13.74 -15.53 -3.08
N ARG A 92 -13.20 -16.74 -2.89
CA ARG A 92 -13.87 -18.00 -3.28
C ARG A 92 -15.22 -18.20 -2.59
N LEU A 93 -15.30 -17.94 -1.29
CA LEU A 93 -16.55 -18.08 -0.51
C LEU A 93 -17.64 -17.13 -1.04
N TRP A 94 -17.29 -15.86 -1.25
CA TRP A 94 -18.24 -14.86 -1.75
C TRP A 94 -18.71 -15.18 -3.15
N ARG A 95 -17.81 -15.63 -4.03
CA ARG A 95 -18.15 -16.15 -5.35
C ARG A 95 -19.17 -17.29 -5.26
N GLN A 96 -18.92 -18.29 -4.41
CA GLN A 96 -19.83 -19.41 -4.25
C GLN A 96 -21.21 -18.95 -3.74
N VAL A 97 -21.25 -18.08 -2.73
CA VAL A 97 -22.49 -17.58 -2.14
C VAL A 97 -23.29 -16.76 -3.15
N VAL A 98 -22.65 -15.81 -3.86
CA VAL A 98 -23.35 -14.94 -4.82
C VAL A 98 -23.85 -15.72 -6.04
N LEU A 99 -23.09 -16.71 -6.51
CA LEU A 99 -23.55 -17.60 -7.60
C LEU A 99 -24.70 -18.52 -7.16
N SER A 100 -24.73 -18.90 -5.88
CA SER A 100 -25.82 -19.68 -5.29
C SER A 100 -27.04 -18.83 -4.89
N THR A 101 -27.02 -17.53 -5.16
CA THR A 101 -28.09 -16.58 -4.80
C THR A 101 -28.72 -15.95 -6.05
N PRO A 102 -29.67 -16.63 -6.73
CA PRO A 102 -30.26 -16.14 -7.97
C PRO A 102 -30.90 -14.75 -7.86
N ARG A 103 -31.46 -14.41 -6.69
CA ARG A 103 -32.05 -13.09 -6.40
C ARG A 103 -31.04 -11.94 -6.55
N ALA A 104 -29.74 -12.18 -6.39
CA ALA A 104 -28.73 -11.13 -6.60
C ALA A 104 -28.62 -10.72 -8.08
N TRP A 105 -29.00 -11.58 -9.02
CA TRP A 105 -28.79 -11.42 -10.46
C TRP A 105 -30.03 -10.93 -11.23
N THR A 106 -31.14 -10.64 -10.56
CA THR A 106 -32.42 -10.33 -11.23
C THR A 106 -32.53 -8.92 -11.81
N SER A 107 -31.48 -8.09 -11.71
CA SER A 107 -31.50 -6.67 -12.10
C SER A 107 -30.31 -6.29 -13.00
N ILE A 108 -29.87 -7.25 -13.83
CA ILE A 108 -28.82 -7.01 -14.82
C ILE A 108 -29.48 -6.47 -16.08
N HIS A 109 -29.05 -5.27 -16.49
CA HIS A 109 -29.47 -4.63 -17.72
C HIS A 109 -28.26 -4.53 -18.66
N PHE A 110 -28.43 -4.87 -19.94
CA PHE A 110 -27.40 -4.82 -20.97
C PHE A 110 -27.47 -3.51 -21.77
#